data_AF-A0A2R4N270-F1
#
_entry.id   AF-A0A2R4N270-F1
#
_cell.length_a   1.000
_cell.length_b   1.000
_cell.length_c   1.000
_cell.angle_alpha   90.00
_cell.angle_beta   90.00
_cell.angle_gamma   90.00
#
_symmetry.space_group_name_H-M   'P 1'
#
loop_
_entity.id
_entity.type
_entity.pdbx_description
1 polymer ?
#
loop_
_entity_poly.entity_id
_entity_poly.type
_entity_poly.pdbx_seq_one_letter_code
_entity_poly.pdbx_strand_id
1 'polypeptide(L)'
;MINLGQKPSAGYGLEVAGVEEIEGVVTVRVREKVPPPDAVTAAVLTYPQLIIRVKPLAGWRWRIVSESGVEFKLLQEIKAPPVYYTVQGQYLGRQGAMAFKARVQGKVLVFRYQGKLNFRKGSRISIKYYWNAKKERQAVEVRCR
;
A
#
# COMPACT_ATOMS: atom_id res chain seq x y z
N MET A 1 2.68 -2.40 12.23
CA MET A 1 3.32 -2.67 13.52
C MET A 1 2.25 -2.53 14.59
N ILE A 2 2.20 -3.48 15.52
CA ILE A 2 1.26 -3.54 16.65
C ILE A 2 2.10 -3.57 17.92
N ASN A 3 1.75 -2.77 18.91
CA ASN A 3 2.46 -2.70 20.20
C ASN A 3 1.52 -3.11 21.32
N LEU A 4 2.02 -3.93 22.25
CA LEU A 4 1.26 -4.39 23.42
C LEU A 4 1.41 -3.47 24.64
N GLY A 5 2.25 -2.44 24.52
CA GLY A 5 2.62 -1.57 25.64
C GLY A 5 3.64 -2.23 26.57
N GLN A 6 3.80 -1.64 27.75
CA GLN A 6 4.74 -2.10 28.76
C GLN A 6 4.24 -3.39 29.44
N LYS A 7 5.14 -4.34 29.66
CA LYS A 7 4.89 -5.57 30.42
C LYS A 7 5.91 -5.76 31.54
N PRO A 8 5.52 -6.38 32.66
CA PRO A 8 6.32 -6.41 33.89
C PRO A 8 7.50 -7.39 33.83
N SER A 9 7.49 -8.36 32.92
CA SER A 9 8.53 -9.38 32.80
C SER A 9 8.78 -9.78 31.35
N ALA A 10 9.84 -10.57 31.15
CA ALA A 10 10.06 -11.30 29.91
C ALA A 10 9.01 -12.43 29.73
N GLY A 11 8.79 -12.87 28.50
CA GLY A 11 7.86 -13.98 28.18
C GLY A 11 6.49 -13.52 27.68
N TYR A 12 6.13 -12.26 27.90
CA TYR A 12 4.99 -11.64 27.23
C TYR A 12 5.27 -11.42 25.74
N GLY A 13 4.25 -11.57 24.90
CA GLY A 13 4.39 -11.48 23.46
C GLY A 13 3.09 -11.14 22.73
N LEU A 14 3.20 -10.99 21.42
CA LEU A 14 2.09 -10.91 20.50
C LEU A 14 2.28 -11.99 19.43
N GLU A 15 1.22 -12.69 19.07
CA GLU A 15 1.24 -13.65 17.98
C GLU A 15 0.00 -13.57 17.10
N VAL A 16 0.15 -14.00 15.84
CA VAL A 16 -0.97 -14.11 14.91
C VAL A 16 -1.72 -15.41 15.23
N ALA A 17 -2.97 -15.27 15.68
CA ALA A 17 -3.86 -16.39 15.95
C ALA A 17 -4.52 -16.94 14.68
N GLY A 18 -4.72 -16.09 13.67
CA GLY A 18 -5.28 -16.51 12.39
C GLY A 18 -5.37 -15.39 11.37
N VAL A 19 -5.57 -15.79 10.11
CA VAL A 19 -5.80 -14.88 8.99
C VAL A 19 -6.98 -15.42 8.18
N GLU A 20 -7.98 -14.59 7.97
CA GLU A 20 -9.18 -14.93 7.20
C GLU A 20 -9.48 -13.83 6.18
N GLU A 21 -9.98 -14.21 5.02
CA GLU A 21 -10.46 -13.28 4.00
C GLU A 21 -11.96 -13.52 3.80
N ILE A 22 -12.75 -12.45 3.94
CA ILE A 22 -14.20 -12.46 3.74
C ILE A 22 -14.54 -11.22 2.93
N GLU A 23 -15.12 -11.40 1.75
CA GLU A 23 -15.59 -10.33 0.87
C GLU A 23 -14.52 -9.24 0.59
N GLY A 24 -13.28 -9.65 0.34
CA GLY A 24 -12.17 -8.74 0.05
C GLY A 24 -11.63 -7.97 1.28
N VAL A 25 -12.03 -8.37 2.49
CA VAL A 25 -11.46 -7.88 3.75
C VAL A 25 -10.63 -8.97 4.40
N VAL A 26 -9.32 -8.74 4.48
CA VAL A 26 -8.41 -9.60 5.25
C VAL A 26 -8.43 -9.20 6.71
N THR A 27 -8.78 -10.16 7.56
CA THR A 27 -8.82 -10.05 9.00
C THR A 27 -7.64 -10.80 9.58
N VAL A 28 -6.72 -10.08 10.23
CA VAL A 28 -5.66 -10.71 11.01
C VAL A 28 -6.07 -10.71 12.49
N ARG A 29 -6.28 -11.89 13.05
CA ARG A 29 -6.54 -12.06 14.49
C ARG A 29 -5.20 -12.18 15.20
N VAL A 30 -4.99 -11.35 16.21
CA VAL A 30 -3.79 -11.38 17.05
C VAL A 30 -4.17 -11.63 18.49
N ARG A 31 -3.29 -12.31 19.22
CA ARG A 31 -3.46 -12.54 20.65
C ARG A 31 -2.21 -12.21 21.43
N GLU A 32 -2.43 -11.81 22.67
CA GLU A 32 -1.37 -11.66 23.64
C GLU A 32 -0.90 -13.05 24.09
N LYS A 33 0.41 -13.28 24.00
CA LYS A 33 1.06 -14.41 24.63
C LYS A 33 1.42 -14.00 26.05
N VAL A 34 0.85 -14.70 27.03
CA VAL A 34 1.16 -14.53 28.46
C VAL A 34 2.06 -15.68 28.89
N PRO A 35 3.16 -15.45 29.64
CA PRO A 35 3.95 -16.53 30.19
C PRO A 35 3.10 -17.36 31.16
N PRO A 36 3.25 -18.70 31.18
CA PRO A 36 2.58 -19.55 32.16
C PRO A 36 2.86 -19.11 33.61
N PRO A 37 1.96 -19.37 34.57
CA PRO A 37 2.15 -18.97 35.97
C PRO A 37 3.41 -19.54 36.62
N ASP A 38 3.83 -20.72 36.20
CA ASP A 38 5.00 -21.46 36.66
C ASP A 38 6.28 -21.15 35.85
N ALA A 39 6.19 -20.26 34.86
CA ALA A 39 7.33 -19.89 34.04
C ALA A 39 8.34 -19.04 34.83
N VAL A 40 9.58 -19.49 34.86
CA VAL A 40 10.71 -18.68 35.34
C VAL A 40 10.98 -17.60 34.29
N THR A 41 10.63 -16.35 34.61
CA THR A 41 10.81 -15.20 33.70
C THR A 41 11.73 -14.16 34.32
N ALA A 42 12.49 -13.45 33.48
CA ALA A 42 13.29 -12.33 33.94
C ALA A 42 12.38 -11.14 34.33
N ALA A 43 12.59 -10.60 35.53
CA ALA A 43 11.88 -9.42 36.04
C ALA A 43 12.43 -8.14 35.41
N VAL A 44 12.09 -7.91 34.14
CA VAL A 44 12.49 -6.74 33.35
C VAL A 44 11.28 -6.19 32.61
N LEU A 45 11.19 -4.86 32.55
CA LEU A 45 10.17 -4.19 31.77
C LEU A 45 10.39 -4.45 30.29
N THR A 46 9.39 -5.02 29.62
CA THR A 46 9.44 -5.31 28.18
C THR A 46 8.37 -4.53 27.42
N TYR A 47 8.57 -4.38 26.10
CA TYR A 47 7.63 -3.73 25.19
C TYR A 47 7.37 -4.63 23.97
N PRO A 48 6.56 -5.69 24.12
CA PRO A 48 6.33 -6.62 23.02
C PRO A 48 5.68 -5.93 21.81
N GLN A 49 6.21 -6.24 20.63
CA GLN A 49 5.74 -5.71 19.36
C GLN A 49 5.61 -6.82 18.31
N LEU A 50 4.65 -6.66 17.39
CA LEU A 50 4.44 -7.55 16.26
C LEU A 50 4.51 -6.76 14.95
N ILE A 51 5.41 -7.18 14.07
CA ILE A 51 5.54 -6.65 12.72
C ILE A 51 4.94 -7.65 11.75
N ILE A 52 3.84 -7.27 11.09
CA ILE A 52 3.23 -8.05 10.03
C ILE A 52 3.61 -7.40 8.70
N ARG A 53 4.26 -8.18 7.84
CA ARG A 53 4.54 -7.77 6.47
C ARG A 53 3.43 -8.30 5.57
N VAL A 54 2.69 -7.39 4.96
CA VAL A 54 1.64 -7.71 4.00
C VAL A 54 2.13 -7.46 2.58
N LYS A 55 1.70 -8.28 1.62
CA LYS A 55 1.77 -7.95 0.20
C LYS A 55 0.44 -7.31 -0.18
N PRO A 56 0.36 -5.98 -0.33
CA PRO A 56 -0.89 -5.34 -0.65
C PRO A 56 -1.34 -5.77 -2.06
N LEU A 57 -2.56 -6.27 -2.19
CA LEU A 57 -3.21 -6.56 -3.47
C LEU A 57 -4.22 -5.45 -3.77
N ALA A 58 -4.39 -5.12 -5.05
CA ALA A 58 -5.37 -4.13 -5.47
C ALA A 58 -6.79 -4.58 -5.06
N GLY A 59 -7.53 -3.69 -4.40
CA GLY A 59 -8.91 -3.93 -3.98
C GLY A 59 -9.10 -4.58 -2.61
N TRP A 60 -8.02 -5.05 -1.96
CA TRP A 60 -8.12 -5.69 -0.64
C TRP A 60 -8.08 -4.66 0.50
N ARG A 61 -8.98 -4.81 1.46
CA ARG A 61 -8.99 -4.05 2.73
C ARG A 61 -8.41 -4.91 3.84
N TRP A 62 -7.84 -4.28 4.85
CA TRP A 62 -7.18 -4.97 5.96
C TRP A 62 -7.74 -4.46 7.28
N ARG A 63 -8.03 -5.39 8.19
CA ARG A 63 -8.32 -5.11 9.59
C ARG A 63 -7.50 -6.04 10.48
N ILE A 64 -7.05 -5.52 11.61
CA ILE A 64 -6.30 -6.29 12.60
C ILE A 64 -7.11 -6.24 13.89
N VAL A 65 -7.47 -7.40 14.43
CA VAL A 65 -8.36 -7.51 15.59
C VAL A 65 -7.75 -8.39 16.67
N SER A 66 -8.07 -8.13 17.93
CA SER A 66 -7.79 -9.06 19.03
C SER A 66 -8.69 -10.29 18.94
N GLU A 67 -8.41 -11.32 19.74
CA GLU A 67 -9.34 -12.45 19.93
C GLU A 67 -10.71 -12.01 20.49
N SER A 68 -10.75 -10.92 21.26
CA SER A 68 -11.99 -10.30 21.75
C SER A 68 -12.70 -9.40 20.72
N GLY A 69 -12.15 -9.27 19.51
CA GLY A 69 -12.75 -8.48 18.42
C GLY A 69 -12.43 -6.99 18.43
N VAL A 70 -11.54 -6.53 19.32
CA VAL A 70 -11.12 -5.12 19.38
C VAL A 70 -10.17 -4.83 18.23
N GLU A 71 -10.49 -3.82 17.41
CA GLU A 71 -9.66 -3.45 16.27
C GLU A 71 -8.43 -2.64 16.70
N PHE A 72 -7.25 -3.08 16.25
CA PHE A 72 -6.00 -2.36 16.43
C PHE A 72 -5.87 -1.26 15.39
N LYS A 73 -5.62 -0.03 15.85
CA LYS A 73 -5.30 1.08 14.95
C LYS A 73 -3.95 0.83 14.29
N LEU A 74 -3.94 0.80 12.96
CA LEU A 74 -2.72 0.74 12.20
C LEU A 74 -1.91 2.04 12.37
N LEU A 75 -0.65 1.90 12.77
CA LEU A 75 0.30 3.03 12.79
C LEU A 75 0.67 3.51 11.39
N GLN A 76 0.49 2.65 10.38
CA GLN A 76 0.74 2.94 8.98
C GLN A 76 -0.37 2.35 8.13
N GLU A 77 -0.94 3.17 7.24
CA GLU A 77 -1.96 2.73 6.30
C GLU A 77 -1.38 1.73 5.29
N ILE A 78 -2.06 0.59 5.11
CA ILE A 78 -1.70 -0.40 4.09
C ILE A 78 -2.24 0.10 2.75
N LYS A 79 -1.38 0.76 1.96
CA LYS A 79 -1.76 1.26 0.64
C LYS A 79 -1.66 0.13 -0.40
N ALA A 80 -2.80 -0.20 -1.01
CA ALA A 80 -2.84 -1.06 -2.19
C ALA A 80 -1.92 -0.50 -3.29
N PRO A 81 -1.21 -1.36 -4.05
CA PRO A 81 -0.53 -0.89 -5.25
C PRO A 81 -1.58 -0.31 -6.21
N PRO A 82 -1.28 0.80 -6.90
CA PRO A 82 -2.24 1.40 -7.80
C PRO A 82 -2.55 0.46 -8.97
N VAL A 83 -3.81 0.45 -9.41
CA VAL A 83 -4.21 -0.26 -10.64
C VAL A 83 -3.66 0.50 -11.85
N TYR A 84 -2.85 -0.18 -12.64
CA TYR A 84 -2.24 0.40 -13.84
C TYR A 84 -3.08 0.14 -15.09
N TYR A 85 -3.18 1.17 -15.91
CA TYR A 85 -3.78 1.16 -17.24
C TYR A 85 -2.69 1.42 -18.27
N THR A 86 -2.87 0.90 -19.47
CA THR A 86 -1.98 1.20 -20.61
C THR A 86 -2.81 1.68 -21.79
N VAL A 87 -2.41 2.81 -22.36
CA VAL A 87 -3.07 3.41 -23.52
C VAL A 87 -2.04 3.81 -24.56
N GLN A 88 -2.47 3.80 -25.82
CA GLN A 88 -1.67 4.31 -26.93
C GLN A 88 -2.22 5.66 -27.39
N GLY A 89 -1.33 6.53 -27.83
CA GLY A 89 -1.71 7.84 -28.31
C GLY A 89 -0.59 8.56 -29.06
N GLN A 90 -0.85 9.82 -29.39
CA GLN A 90 0.14 10.71 -30.00
C GLN A 90 0.61 11.73 -28.96
N TYR A 91 1.92 11.88 -28.82
CA TYR A 91 2.51 12.89 -27.95
C TYR A 91 2.23 14.29 -28.48
N LEU A 92 1.70 15.20 -27.66
CA LEU A 92 1.37 16.57 -28.08
C LEU A 92 2.32 17.63 -27.50
N GLY A 93 3.19 17.26 -26.56
CA GLY A 93 4.13 18.17 -25.90
C GLY A 93 4.00 18.18 -24.38
N ARG A 94 4.97 18.80 -23.69
CA ARG A 94 4.91 19.01 -22.25
C ARG A 94 3.88 20.07 -21.87
N GLN A 95 3.35 19.95 -20.66
CA GLN A 95 2.53 20.96 -19.99
C GLN A 95 3.20 21.28 -18.66
N GLY A 96 4.10 22.27 -18.68
CA GLY A 96 4.98 22.56 -17.56
C GLY A 96 5.98 21.43 -17.24
N ALA A 97 6.65 21.56 -16.11
CA ALA A 97 7.73 20.64 -15.70
C ALA A 97 7.23 19.24 -15.29
N MET A 98 5.95 19.10 -14.94
CA MET A 98 5.41 17.90 -14.29
C MET A 98 4.29 17.20 -15.07
N ALA A 99 3.99 17.60 -16.30
CA ALA A 99 2.95 16.97 -17.08
C ALA A 99 3.25 17.00 -18.59
N PHE A 100 2.48 16.21 -19.33
CA PHE A 100 2.43 16.25 -20.79
C PHE A 100 1.02 15.99 -21.31
N LYS A 101 0.79 16.39 -22.56
CA LYS A 101 -0.46 16.15 -23.29
C LYS A 101 -0.28 15.01 -24.28
N ALA A 102 -1.29 14.17 -24.42
CA ALA A 102 -1.36 13.15 -25.45
C ALA A 102 -2.77 13.09 -26.05
N ARG A 103 -2.85 12.80 -27.36
CA ARG A 103 -4.12 12.47 -28.01
C ARG A 103 -4.34 10.96 -27.93
N VAL A 104 -5.37 10.54 -27.21
CA VAL A 104 -5.77 9.14 -27.03
C VAL A 104 -7.21 9.01 -27.51
N GLN A 105 -7.47 8.13 -28.47
CA GLN A 105 -8.81 7.90 -29.04
C GLN A 105 -9.54 9.22 -29.41
N GLY A 106 -8.83 10.13 -30.09
CA GLY A 106 -9.37 11.44 -30.51
C GLY A 106 -9.45 12.51 -29.41
N LYS A 107 -9.35 12.15 -28.13
CA LYS A 107 -9.40 13.11 -27.01
C LYS A 107 -8.01 13.54 -26.55
N VAL A 108 -7.87 14.81 -26.19
CA VAL A 108 -6.62 15.33 -25.59
C VAL A 108 -6.67 15.08 -24.08
N LEU A 109 -5.74 14.27 -23.58
CA LEU A 109 -5.60 13.93 -22.17
C LEU A 109 -4.29 14.51 -21.62
N VAL A 110 -4.33 14.89 -20.35
CA VAL A 110 -3.15 15.34 -19.59
C VAL A 110 -2.70 14.22 -18.65
N PHE A 111 -1.40 13.97 -18.64
CA PHE A 111 -0.75 13.00 -17.76
C PHE A 111 0.33 13.69 -16.94
N ARG A 112 0.29 13.49 -15.62
CA ARG A 112 1.37 13.88 -14.71
C ARG A 112 2.56 12.95 -14.95
N TYR A 113 3.74 13.52 -15.14
CA TYR A 113 4.99 12.79 -15.38
C TYR A 113 6.20 13.70 -15.15
N GLN A 114 7.15 13.20 -14.36
CA GLN A 114 8.39 13.92 -14.04
C GLN A 114 9.59 13.43 -14.85
N GLY A 115 9.49 12.29 -15.53
CA GLY A 115 10.57 11.75 -16.34
C GLY A 115 10.88 12.60 -17.58
N LYS A 116 12.05 12.35 -18.17
CA LYS A 116 12.44 12.95 -19.45
C LYS A 116 11.58 12.37 -20.57
N LEU A 117 11.15 13.23 -21.49
CA LEU A 117 10.36 12.89 -22.67
C LEU A 117 11.03 13.50 -23.90
N ASN A 118 11.90 12.73 -24.55
CA ASN A 118 12.63 13.16 -25.75
C ASN A 118 11.89 12.75 -27.02
N PHE A 119 10.59 13.04 -27.09
CA PHE A 119 9.72 12.64 -28.19
C PHE A 119 9.34 13.87 -29.03
N ARG A 120 9.21 13.68 -30.34
CA ARG A 120 8.71 14.72 -31.23
C ARG A 120 7.20 14.82 -31.08
N LYS A 121 6.65 16.03 -31.26
CA LYS A 121 5.20 16.21 -31.32
C LYS A 121 4.63 15.36 -32.46
N GLY A 122 3.57 14.60 -32.18
CA GLY A 122 2.98 13.62 -33.09
C GLY A 122 3.51 12.20 -32.95
N SER A 123 4.64 11.97 -32.25
CA SER A 123 5.19 10.63 -32.02
C SER A 123 4.15 9.70 -31.39
N ARG A 124 4.06 8.46 -31.89
CA ARG A 124 3.24 7.42 -31.28
C ARG A 124 3.87 6.97 -29.98
N ILE A 125 3.10 7.02 -28.90
CA ILE A 125 3.56 6.67 -27.57
C ILE A 125 2.62 5.66 -26.90
N SER A 126 3.20 4.79 -26.10
CA SER A 126 2.50 3.92 -25.15
C SER A 126 2.69 4.50 -23.75
N ILE A 127 1.59 4.69 -23.03
CA ILE A 127 1.56 5.34 -21.71
C ILE A 127 1.00 4.35 -20.70
N LYS A 128 1.81 3.93 -19.73
CA LYS A 128 1.36 3.21 -18.54
C LYS A 128 1.10 4.21 -17.42
N TYR A 129 -0.10 4.22 -16.86
CA TYR A 129 -0.52 5.20 -15.85
C TYR A 129 -1.48 4.61 -14.81
N TYR A 130 -1.69 5.34 -13.73
CA TYR A 130 -2.75 5.07 -12.75
C TYR A 130 -3.45 6.37 -12.35
N TRP A 131 -4.59 6.27 -11.67
CA TRP A 131 -5.26 7.42 -11.07
C TRP A 131 -4.70 7.67 -9.67
N ASN A 132 -4.14 8.84 -9.42
CA ASN A 132 -3.62 9.20 -8.09
C ASN A 132 -4.76 9.56 -7.12
N ALA A 133 -4.44 9.79 -5.84
CA ALA A 133 -5.42 10.17 -4.82
C ALA A 133 -6.17 11.49 -5.14
N LYS A 134 -5.60 12.34 -6.00
CA LYS A 134 -6.22 13.58 -6.49
C LYS A 134 -7.07 13.38 -7.75
N LYS A 135 -7.33 12.14 -8.16
CA LYS A 135 -8.05 11.78 -9.39
C LYS A 135 -7.38 12.33 -10.66
N GLU A 136 -6.05 12.40 -10.70
CA GLU A 136 -5.27 12.75 -11.88
C GLU A 136 -4.58 11.52 -12.48
N ARG A 137 -4.33 11.53 -13.79
CA ARG A 137 -3.59 10.46 -14.47
C ARG A 137 -2.09 10.61 -14.22
N GLN A 138 -1.53 9.78 -13.36
CA GLN A 138 -0.09 9.72 -13.11
C GLN A 138 0.55 8.66 -14.01
N ALA A 139 1.30 9.10 -15.01
CA ALA A 139 2.10 8.20 -15.82
C ALA A 139 3.29 7.69 -15.00
N VAL A 140 3.56 6.39 -15.12
CA VAL A 140 4.74 5.73 -14.55
C VAL A 140 5.76 5.36 -15.61
N GLU A 141 5.30 5.18 -16.85
CA GLU A 141 6.17 4.82 -17.96
C GLU A 141 5.57 5.33 -19.26
N VAL A 142 6.42 5.94 -20.09
CA VAL A 142 6.05 6.42 -21.41
C VAL A 142 7.11 5.98 -22.40
N ARG A 143 6.72 5.18 -23.39
CA ARG A 143 7.61 4.67 -24.43
C ARG A 143 7.20 5.22 -25.79
N CYS A 144 8.16 5.66 -26.60
CA CYS A 144 7.92 5.89 -28.02
C CYS A 144 7.88 4.55 -28.74
N ARG A 145 6.92 4.39 -29.64
CA ARG A 145 6.91 3.30 -30.63
C ARG A 145 7.31 3.84 -32.00
#